data_AF-A0A3B9GI07-F1
#
_entry.id   AF-A0A3B9GI07-F1
#
_cell.length_a   1.000
_cell.length_b   1.000
_cell.length_c   1.000
_cell.angle_alpha   90.00
_cell.angle_beta   90.00
_cell.angle_gamma   90.00
#
_symmetry.space_group_name_H-M   'P 1'
#
loop_
_entity.id
_entity.type
_entity.pdbx_description
1 polymer ?
#
loop_
_entity_poly.entity_id
_entity_poly.type
_entity_poly.pdbx_seq_one_letter_code
_entity_poly.pdbx_strand_id
1 'polypeptide(L)' 'MYTAPMYLVFGTIAAALFLFAWGGLRHDLVALLCLLFLSLLGIIPGDEAFFGFANPAVISVAA' A
#
# COMPACT_ATOMS: atom_id res chain seq x y z
N MET A 1 3.59 21.96 7.13
CA MET A 1 3.81 21.56 5.73
C MET A 1 3.91 20.02 5.64
N TYR A 2 2.90 19.30 6.18
CA TYR A 2 2.84 17.82 6.21
C TYR A 2 1.48 17.29 5.74
N THR A 3 0.53 18.18 5.45
CA THR A 3 -0.86 17.86 5.14
C THR A 3 -1.12 17.58 3.66
N ALA A 4 -0.22 18.01 2.77
CA ALA A 4 -0.38 17.94 1.32
C ALA A 4 -0.50 16.50 0.74
N PRO A 5 0.01 15.41 1.36
CA PRO A 5 -0.23 14.05 0.86
C PRO A 5 -1.31 13.27 1.65
N MET A 6 -1.86 13.81 2.73
CA MET A 6 -2.68 13.02 3.67
C MET A 6 -3.96 12.47 3.03
N TYR A 7 -4.61 13.26 2.17
CA TYR A 7 -5.80 12.82 1.42
C TYR A 7 -5.48 11.71 0.41
N LEU A 8 -4.28 11.70 -0.19
CA LEU A 8 -3.84 10.63 -1.11
C LEU A 8 -3.61 9.33 -0.34
N VAL A 9 -3.00 9.40 0.83
CA VAL A 9 -2.78 8.22 1.69
C VAL A 9 -4.10 7.64 2.16
N PHE A 10 -4.99 8.46 2.75
CA PHE A 10 -6.31 7.99 3.20
C PHE A 10 -7.16 7.50 2.03
N GLY A 11 -7.10 8.17 0.87
CA GLY A 11 -7.77 7.71 -0.34
C GLY A 11 -7.25 6.35 -0.82
N THR A 12 -5.95 6.12 -0.76
CA THR A 12 -5.33 4.84 -1.13
C THR A 12 -5.79 3.73 -0.18
N ILE A 13 -5.87 3.99 1.12
CA ILE A 13 -6.38 3.02 2.11
C ILE A 13 -7.85 2.71 1.85
N ALA A 14 -8.69 3.73 1.63
CA ALA A 14 -10.10 3.52 1.34
C ALA A 14 -10.31 2.70 0.04
N ALA A 15 -9.53 3.01 -1.00
CA ALA A 15 -9.53 2.24 -2.25
C ALA A 15 -9.06 0.80 -2.04
N ALA A 16 -8.00 0.57 -1.26
CA ALA A 16 -7.50 -0.76 -0.93
C ALA A 16 -8.56 -1.59 -0.20
N LEU A 17 -9.21 -1.03 0.82
CA LEU A 17 -10.28 -1.69 1.57
C LEU A 17 -11.47 -2.04 0.67
N PHE A 18 -11.88 -1.11 -0.19
CA PHE A 18 -12.96 -1.36 -1.15
C PHE A 18 -12.61 -2.49 -2.12
N LEU A 19 -11.39 -2.46 -2.68
CA LEU A 19 -10.91 -3.47 -3.63
C LEU A 19 -10.75 -4.85 -2.98
N PHE A 20 -10.26 -4.91 -1.74
CA PHE A 20 -10.20 -6.15 -0.98
C PHE A 20 -11.60 -6.71 -0.68
N ALA A 21 -12.57 -5.85 -0.33
CA ALA A 21 -13.94 -6.28 -0.10
C ALA A 21 -14.66 -6.72 -1.38
N TRP A 22 -14.33 -6.13 -2.53
CA TRP A 22 -14.95 -6.44 -3.83
C TRP A 22 -14.59 -7.84 -4.35
N GLY A 23 -13.40 -8.35 -4.04
CA GLY A 23 -12.98 -9.72 -4.39
C GLY A 23 -12.76 -10.03 -5.88
N GLY A 24 -13.00 -9.07 -6.78
CA GLY A 24 -12.83 -9.24 -8.23
C GLY A 24 -11.39 -9.15 -8.73
N LEU A 25 -10.48 -8.52 -7.98
CA LEU A 25 -9.05 -8.50 -8.26
C LEU A 25 -8.30 -9.39 -7.26
N ARG A 26 -7.21 -10.02 -7.71
CA ARG A 26 -6.32 -10.76 -6.80
C ARG A 26 -5.78 -9.79 -5.73
N HIS A 27 -5.91 -10.16 -4.46
CA HIS A 27 -5.50 -9.33 -3.32
C HIS A 27 -4.04 -8.86 -3.42
N ASP A 28 -3.13 -9.75 -3.84
CA ASP A 28 -1.72 -9.38 -4.03
C ASP A 28 -1.53 -8.28 -5.08
N LEU A 29 -2.34 -8.30 -6.14
CA LEU A 29 -2.29 -7.29 -7.20
C LEU A 29 -2.80 -5.94 -6.68
N VAL A 30 -3.85 -5.94 -5.87
CA VAL A 30 -4.36 -4.73 -5.21
C VAL A 30 -3.28 -4.15 -4.28
N ALA A 31 -2.63 -4.98 -3.48
CA ALA A 31 -1.55 -4.56 -2.59
C ALA A 31 -0.35 -3.97 -3.36
N LEU A 32 0.08 -4.63 -4.45
CA LEU A 32 1.14 -4.14 -5.34
C LEU A 32 0.76 -2.81 -6.00
N LEU A 33 -0.49 -2.64 -6.44
CA LEU A 33 -0.97 -1.40 -7.03
C LEU A 33 -0.95 -0.25 -6.02
N CYS A 34 -1.36 -0.48 -4.78
CA CYS A 34 -1.30 0.54 -3.72
C CYS A 34 0.14 0.94 -3.40
N LEU A 35 1.07 -0.01 -3.31
CA LEU A 35 2.49 0.24 -3.10
C LEU A 35 3.07 1.06 -4.26
N LEU A 36 2.83 0.62 -5.49
CA LEU A 36 3.31 1.30 -6.69
C LEU A 36 2.73 2.72 -6.79
N PHE A 37 1.44 2.90 -6.51
CA PHE A 37 0.77 4.20 -6.57
C PHE A 37 1.40 5.21 -5.62
N LEU A 38 1.61 4.84 -4.36
CA LEU A 38 2.24 5.72 -3.36
C LEU A 38 3.72 5.99 -3.66
N SER A 39 4.44 5.01 -4.21
CA SER A 39 5.84 5.17 -4.58
C SER A 39 6.03 6.06 -5.82
N LEU A 40 5.23 5.86 -6.87
CA LEU A 40 5.29 6.66 -8.09
C LEU A 40 4.87 8.12 -7.87
N LEU A 41 3.94 8.37 -6.94
CA LEU A 41 3.56 9.72 -6.51
C LEU A 41 4.64 10.41 -5.65
N GLY A 42 5.73 9.72 -5.32
CA GLY A 42 6.80 10.24 -4.46
C GLY A 42 6.37 10.45 -3.00
N ILE A 43 5.24 9.84 -2.59
CA ILE A 43 4.77 9.87 -1.20
C ILE A 43 5.65 8.96 -0.34
N ILE A 44 6.07 7.83 -0.91
CA ILE A 44 7.02 6.91 -0.30
C ILE A 44 8.27 6.83 -1.19
N PRO A 45 9.49 7.06 -0.66
CA PRO A 45 10.73 6.84 -1.39
C PRO A 45 10.79 5.41 -1.95
N GLY A 46 11.24 5.24 -3.20
CA GLY A 46 11.21 3.93 -3.87
C GLY A 46 12.07 2.86 -3.19
N ASP A 47 13.15 3.29 -2.52
CA ASP A 47 14.01 2.46 -1.68
C ASP A 47 13.35 2.02 -0.37
N GLU A 48 12.38 2.77 0.13
CA GLU A 48 11.60 2.45 1.34
C GLU A 48 10.27 1.74 1.05
N ALA A 49 9.83 1.67 -0.22
CA ALA A 49 8.52 1.15 -0.59
C ALA A 49 8.26 -0.29 -0.11
N PHE A 50 9.30 -1.13 -0.03
CA PHE A 50 9.21 -2.53 0.40
C PHE A 50 9.55 -2.74 1.88
N PHE A 51 9.88 -1.69 2.65
CA PHE A 51 10.30 -1.82 4.05
C PHE A 51 9.21 -2.47 4.92
N GLY A 52 7.93 -2.32 4.55
CA GLY A 52 6.79 -2.96 5.22
C GLY A 52 6.81 -4.49 5.18
N PHE A 53 7.49 -5.12 4.20
CA PHE A 53 7.61 -6.58 4.11
C PHE A 53 8.57 -7.17 5.17
N ALA A 54 9.48 -6.36 5.72
CA ALA A 54 10.39 -6.78 6.79
C ALA A 54 9.71 -6.81 8.18
N ASN A 55 8.41 -6.52 8.26
CA ASN A 55 7.68 -6.55 9.53
C ASN A 55 7.54 -7.98 10.06
N PRO A 56 7.86 -8.24 11.35
CA PRO A 56 7.72 -9.57 11.96
C PRO A 56 6.35 -10.23 11.72
N ALA A 57 5.27 -9.45 11.69
CA ALA A 57 3.93 -9.95 11.40
C ALA A 57 3.79 -10.51 9.98
N VAL A 58 4.41 -9.88 8.97
CA VAL A 58 4.37 -10.34 7.58
C VAL A 58 5.21 -11.61 7.42
N ILE A 59 6.40 -11.63 8.03
CA ILE A 59 7.32 -12.77 7.97
C ILE A 59 6.68 -14.01 8.58
N SER A 60 5.91 -13.88 9.66
CA SER A 60 5.22 -15.02 10.30
C SER A 60 4.15 -15.71 9.45
N VAL A 61 3.62 -15.03 8.43
CA VAL A 61 2.60 -15.60 7.53
C VAL A 61 3.24 -16.22 6.28
N ALA A 62 4.44 -15.76 5.92
CA ALA A 62 5.18 -16.24 4.75
C ALA A 62 6.07 -17.46 5.04
N ALA A 63 6.51 -17.64 6.30
CA ALA A 63 7.35 -18.76 6.76
C ALA A 63 6.51 -20.02 7.06
#